data_AF-A0A1W9RZ20-F1
#
_entry.id   AF-A0A1W9RZ20-F1
#
_cell.length_a   1.000
_cell.length_b   1.000
_cell.length_c   1.000
_cell.angle_alpha   90.00
_cell.angle_beta   90.00
_cell.angle_gamma   90.00
#
_symmetry.space_group_name_H-M   'P 1'
#
loop_
_entity.id
_entity.type
_entity.pdbx_description
1 polymer ?
#
loop_
_entity_poly.entity_id
_entity_poly.type
_entity_poly.pdbx_seq_one_letter_code
_entity_poly.pdbx_strand_id
1 'polypeptide(L)'
;MRGTKLFVVLIALIACLAGDSYGKSARSYFRDAKKNFKKATTKENFDAVNEAFSDLKEAVKISGNKEKAYKIFFWFYKHREGAERLEKKDEFNSLIEFGENMLSSLPDEGVLITFERYETYPLLFLQAVEGEKCNLTIISKHLLNQPTYVEANSDKLGIKLDAENMEKLIRANIEPAQVIIDSLASAASSGGKRLFFPISIPPNYFKRYMNNLTFLGLVWEYNGKPPEKYISIIKKRVVEDYSYDAFEKAKGSERMLLRSAYNNYVLMVNISSTLARTKGDTETALSILLWGKEKLENHWMINGALYKLYKETGETEKAEEAKKNIQKFVEEHPEEPRAKEFLKILK
;
A
#
# COMPACT_ATOMS: atom_id res chain seq x y z
N MET A 1 6.07 24.38 64.73
CA MET A 1 6.05 25.01 63.39
C MET A 1 7.10 24.48 62.37
N ARG A 2 7.73 23.31 62.58
CA ARG A 2 8.68 22.72 61.60
C ARG A 2 8.11 21.58 60.73
N GLY A 3 7.07 20.89 61.18
CA GLY A 3 6.45 19.77 60.44
C GLY A 3 5.61 20.18 59.23
N THR A 4 4.90 21.32 59.31
CA THR A 4 3.99 21.77 58.24
C THR A 4 4.74 22.24 57.00
N LYS A 5 5.92 22.84 57.15
CA LYS A 5 6.77 23.27 56.01
C LYS A 5 7.37 22.08 55.28
N LEU A 6 7.74 21.00 55.99
CA LEU A 6 8.28 19.79 55.37
C LEU A 6 7.21 19.06 54.54
N PHE A 7 5.96 19.03 55.03
CA PHE A 7 4.83 18.41 54.34
C PHE A 7 4.42 19.16 53.07
N VAL A 8 4.44 20.50 53.10
CA VAL A 8 4.18 21.33 51.90
C VAL A 8 5.29 21.18 50.86
N VAL A 9 6.55 21.08 51.27
CA VAL A 9 7.67 20.83 50.36
C VAL A 9 7.60 19.42 49.77
N LEU A 10 7.17 18.41 50.53
CA LEU A 10 6.97 17.05 50.03
C LEU A 10 5.82 16.97 49.02
N ILE A 11 4.69 17.66 49.27
CA ILE A 11 3.58 17.75 48.32
C ILE A 11 3.99 18.51 47.07
N ALA A 12 4.78 19.58 47.19
CA ALA A 12 5.31 20.32 46.03
C ALA A 12 6.29 19.47 45.21
N LEU A 13 7.15 18.67 45.86
CA LEU A 13 8.04 17.71 45.18
C LEU A 13 7.26 16.57 44.51
N ILE A 14 6.21 16.03 45.15
CA ILE A 14 5.31 15.05 44.53
C ILE A 14 4.54 15.69 43.38
N ALA A 15 4.12 16.95 43.46
CA ALA A 15 3.43 17.67 42.39
C ALA A 15 4.38 18.05 41.24
N CYS A 16 5.66 18.31 41.50
CA CYS A 16 6.68 18.51 40.47
C CYS A 16 7.09 17.18 39.81
N LEU A 17 7.25 16.10 40.58
CA LEU A 17 7.50 14.74 40.06
C LEU A 17 6.28 14.16 39.33
N ALA A 18 5.06 14.54 39.75
CA ALA A 18 3.83 14.18 39.05
C ALA A 18 3.58 15.09 37.85
N GLY A 19 4.01 16.36 37.89
CA GLY A 19 3.89 17.35 36.84
C GLY A 19 4.59 16.95 35.53
N ASP A 20 5.67 16.17 35.63
CA ASP A 20 6.37 15.60 34.48
C ASP A 20 5.79 14.24 34.00
N SER A 21 4.72 13.74 34.64
CA SER A 21 4.15 12.41 34.39
C SER A 21 2.69 12.37 33.92
N TYR A 22 2.01 13.52 33.75
CA TYR A 22 0.65 13.55 33.20
C TYR A 22 0.64 13.50 31.67
N GLY A 23 1.17 12.41 31.10
CA GLY A 23 0.88 12.06 29.71
C GLY A 23 -0.64 11.93 29.51
N LYS A 24 -1.15 12.36 28.35
CA LYS A 24 -2.56 12.12 27.99
C LYS A 24 -2.88 10.62 28.18
N SER A 25 -4.03 10.31 28.76
CA SER A 25 -4.46 8.91 28.86
C SER A 25 -4.69 8.29 27.49
N ALA A 26 -4.53 6.97 27.35
CA ALA A 26 -4.87 6.24 26.12
C ALA A 26 -6.32 6.53 25.64
N ARG A 27 -7.24 6.74 26.59
CA ARG A 27 -8.63 7.09 26.28
C ARG A 27 -8.74 8.46 25.61
N SER A 28 -7.92 9.42 26.02
CA SER A 28 -7.81 10.73 25.37
C SER A 28 -7.23 10.60 23.97
N TYR A 29 -6.13 9.86 23.79
CA TYR A 29 -5.53 9.65 22.48
C TYR A 29 -6.50 8.98 21.50
N PHE A 30 -7.22 7.91 21.90
CA PHE A 30 -8.25 7.31 21.03
C PHE A 30 -9.37 8.29 20.64
N ARG A 31 -9.75 9.18 21.55
CA ARG A 31 -10.77 10.21 21.26
C ARG A 31 -10.24 11.23 20.26
N ASP A 32 -9.00 11.68 20.44
CA ASP A 32 -8.34 12.65 19.60
C ASP A 32 -8.11 12.06 18.19
N ALA A 33 -7.65 10.81 18.09
CA ALA A 33 -7.56 10.05 16.84
C ALA A 33 -8.89 10.02 16.07
N LYS A 34 -10.00 9.65 16.74
CA LYS A 34 -11.32 9.62 16.11
C LYS A 34 -11.78 11.02 15.67
N LYS A 35 -11.50 12.06 16.47
CA LYS A 35 -11.81 13.45 16.12
C LYS A 35 -11.04 13.88 14.87
N ASN A 36 -9.77 13.52 14.78
CA ASN A 36 -8.91 13.86 13.67
C ASN A 36 -9.28 13.09 12.39
N PHE A 37 -9.57 11.78 12.48
CA PHE A 37 -10.15 11.06 11.35
C PHE A 37 -11.48 11.64 10.88
N LYS A 38 -12.35 12.10 11.79
CA LYS A 38 -13.60 12.77 11.42
C LYS A 38 -13.38 14.05 10.60
N LYS A 39 -12.30 14.80 10.84
CA LYS A 39 -11.97 15.96 10.00
C LYS A 39 -11.54 15.54 8.59
N ALA A 40 -10.96 14.35 8.45
CA ALA A 40 -10.44 13.81 7.20
C ALA A 40 -11.47 13.00 6.38
N THR A 41 -12.73 12.82 6.86
CA THR A 41 -13.74 12.04 6.12
C THR A 41 -14.36 12.77 4.93
N THR A 42 -14.39 14.11 4.95
CA THR A 42 -15.11 14.94 3.97
C THR A 42 -14.19 15.66 2.98
N LYS A 43 -12.96 15.98 3.39
CA LYS A 43 -11.92 16.54 2.52
C LYS A 43 -10.57 15.99 2.95
N GLU A 44 -9.69 15.82 1.97
CA GLU A 44 -8.30 15.46 2.21
C GLU A 44 -7.63 16.49 3.12
N ASN A 45 -7.46 16.12 4.39
CA ASN A 45 -6.79 16.89 5.42
C ASN A 45 -5.70 16.01 6.00
N PHE A 46 -4.51 16.15 5.43
CA PHE A 46 -3.40 15.26 5.73
C PHE A 46 -2.87 15.43 7.15
N ASP A 47 -2.77 16.67 7.64
CA ASP A 47 -2.38 16.94 9.02
C ASP A 47 -3.29 16.20 9.99
N ALA A 48 -4.61 16.21 9.73
CA ALA A 48 -5.55 15.46 10.54
C ALA A 48 -5.35 13.93 10.43
N VAL A 49 -5.00 13.40 9.26
CA VAL A 49 -4.69 11.96 9.12
C VAL A 49 -3.41 11.59 9.87
N ASN A 50 -2.36 12.40 9.75
CA ASN A 50 -1.10 12.21 10.46
C ASN A 50 -1.28 12.26 11.97
N GLU A 51 -1.95 13.30 12.47
CA GLU A 51 -2.27 13.42 13.88
C GLU A 51 -3.09 12.22 14.35
N ALA A 52 -4.05 11.75 13.55
CA ALA A 52 -4.85 10.58 13.92
C ALA A 52 -4.01 9.30 14.05
N PHE A 53 -3.07 9.05 13.14
CA PHE A 53 -2.17 7.90 13.25
C PHE A 53 -1.18 8.03 14.41
N SER A 54 -0.66 9.24 14.67
CA SER A 54 0.18 9.52 15.83
C SER A 54 -0.57 9.26 17.14
N ASP A 55 -1.81 9.75 17.24
CA ASP A 55 -2.69 9.52 18.39
C ASP A 55 -3.01 8.02 18.55
N LEU A 56 -3.28 7.28 17.47
CA LEU A 56 -3.49 5.83 17.53
C LEU A 56 -2.24 5.10 18.06
N LYS A 57 -1.06 5.46 17.58
CA LYS A 57 0.21 4.87 18.00
C LYS A 57 0.44 5.03 19.49
N GLU A 58 0.30 6.25 20.02
CA GLU A 58 0.45 6.50 21.45
C GLU A 58 -0.66 5.82 22.27
N ALA A 59 -1.91 5.80 21.79
CA ALA A 59 -3.00 5.09 22.47
C ALA A 59 -2.73 3.59 22.61
N VAL A 60 -2.26 2.93 21.55
CA VAL A 60 -1.94 1.50 21.53
C VAL A 60 -0.71 1.22 22.38
N LYS A 61 0.33 2.05 22.29
CA LYS A 61 1.53 1.94 23.14
C LYS A 61 1.21 1.98 24.64
N ILE A 62 0.27 2.84 25.05
CA ILE A 62 -0.13 2.97 26.47
C ILE A 62 -1.06 1.83 26.90
N SER A 63 -2.00 1.41 26.05
CA SER A 63 -3.10 0.51 26.47
C SER A 63 -3.03 -0.93 25.98
N GLY A 64 -2.20 -1.23 24.97
CA GLY A 64 -2.21 -2.49 24.23
C GLY A 64 -3.50 -2.75 23.42
N ASN A 65 -4.47 -1.83 23.40
CA ASN A 65 -5.80 -2.07 22.84
C ASN A 65 -5.85 -1.84 21.32
N LYS A 66 -5.27 -2.77 20.57
CA LYS A 66 -5.31 -2.78 19.10
C LYS A 66 -6.74 -2.87 18.55
N GLU A 67 -7.61 -3.68 19.15
CA GLU A 67 -9.01 -3.84 18.69
C GLU A 67 -9.76 -2.51 18.62
N LYS A 68 -9.53 -1.62 19.59
CA LYS A 68 -10.13 -0.29 19.57
C LYS A 68 -9.57 0.60 18.47
N ALA A 69 -8.27 0.49 18.17
CA ALA A 69 -7.67 1.17 17.03
C ALA A 69 -8.29 0.70 15.70
N TYR A 70 -8.46 -0.62 15.51
CA TYR A 70 -9.16 -1.21 14.36
C TYR A 70 -10.60 -0.68 14.23
N LYS A 71 -11.36 -0.59 15.34
CA LYS A 71 -12.72 -0.04 15.33
C LYS A 71 -12.76 1.43 14.89
N ILE A 72 -11.77 2.24 15.31
CA ILE A 72 -11.67 3.66 14.92
C ILE A 72 -11.29 3.77 13.44
N PHE A 73 -10.37 2.95 12.97
CA PHE A 73 -9.91 3.01 11.59
C PHE A 73 -10.94 2.45 10.60
N PHE A 74 -11.65 1.39 10.97
CA PHE A 74 -12.83 0.94 10.21
C PHE A 74 -13.92 2.02 10.20
N TRP A 75 -14.15 2.71 11.31
CA TRP A 75 -15.08 3.85 11.35
C TRP A 75 -14.69 4.94 10.34
N PHE A 76 -13.40 5.24 10.21
CA PHE A 76 -12.88 6.19 9.23
C PHE A 76 -13.25 5.79 7.79
N TYR A 77 -12.97 4.55 7.37
CA TYR A 77 -13.36 4.07 6.04
C TYR A 77 -14.88 4.02 5.83
N LYS A 78 -15.64 3.68 6.88
CA LYS A 78 -17.10 3.62 6.79
C LYS A 78 -17.77 4.97 6.57
N HIS A 79 -17.15 6.04 7.04
CA HIS A 79 -17.71 7.40 6.96
C HIS A 79 -17.02 8.26 5.92
N ARG A 80 -16.07 7.70 5.17
CA ARG A 80 -15.40 8.40 4.10
C ARG A 80 -16.34 8.56 2.91
N GLU A 81 -16.34 9.73 2.30
CA GLU A 81 -17.19 10.00 1.15
C GLU A 81 -16.62 9.40 -0.16
N GLY A 82 -17.52 9.17 -1.12
CA GLY A 82 -17.16 8.72 -2.47
C GLY A 82 -16.68 7.27 -2.52
N ALA A 83 -15.72 7.02 -3.42
CA ALA A 83 -15.28 5.68 -3.79
C ALA A 83 -14.39 4.98 -2.75
N GLU A 84 -14.11 5.65 -1.64
CA GLU A 84 -13.25 5.15 -0.56
C GLU A 84 -14.03 4.54 0.61
N ARG A 85 -15.37 4.49 0.51
CA ARG A 85 -16.24 3.98 1.56
C ARG A 85 -16.20 2.45 1.63
N LEU A 86 -16.04 1.90 2.85
CA LEU A 86 -16.20 0.46 3.13
C LEU A 86 -17.32 0.24 4.14
N GLU A 87 -18.21 -0.73 3.90
CA GLU A 87 -19.38 -0.93 4.75
C GLU A 87 -19.28 -2.16 5.64
N LYS A 88 -18.59 -3.18 5.16
CA LYS A 88 -18.45 -4.46 5.84
C LYS A 88 -17.07 -4.58 6.49
N LYS A 89 -17.02 -5.32 7.59
CA LYS A 89 -15.77 -5.60 8.29
C LYS A 89 -14.81 -6.41 7.41
N ASP A 90 -15.33 -7.38 6.66
CA ASP A 90 -14.51 -8.20 5.78
C ASP A 90 -13.84 -7.37 4.69
N GLU A 91 -14.55 -6.39 4.11
CA GLU A 91 -13.98 -5.45 3.13
C GLU A 91 -12.79 -4.67 3.71
N PHE A 92 -12.94 -4.20 4.95
CA PHE A 92 -11.85 -3.53 5.64
C PHE A 92 -10.68 -4.46 5.95
N ASN A 93 -10.96 -5.69 6.40
CA ASN A 93 -9.91 -6.67 6.68
C ASN A 93 -9.12 -7.02 5.41
N SER A 94 -9.77 -7.16 4.25
CA SER A 94 -9.05 -7.41 2.98
C SER A 94 -8.12 -6.27 2.60
N LEU A 95 -8.49 -5.04 2.94
CA LEU A 95 -7.66 -3.87 2.69
C LEU A 95 -6.43 -3.84 3.62
N ILE A 96 -6.59 -4.25 4.88
CA ILE A 96 -5.47 -4.41 5.82
C ILE A 96 -4.54 -5.53 5.36
N GLU A 97 -5.10 -6.69 4.98
CA GLU A 97 -4.35 -7.84 4.45
C GLU A 97 -3.53 -7.47 3.20
N PHE A 98 -4.10 -6.66 2.30
CA PHE A 98 -3.35 -6.12 1.16
C PHE A 98 -2.15 -5.27 1.59
N GLY A 99 -2.31 -4.47 2.64
CA GLY A 99 -1.22 -3.70 3.23
C GLY A 99 -0.13 -4.60 3.83
N GLU A 100 -0.50 -5.63 4.59
CA GLU A 100 0.41 -6.60 5.19
C GLU A 100 1.24 -7.33 4.12
N ASN A 101 0.59 -7.80 3.04
CA ASN A 101 1.27 -8.42 1.91
C ASN A 101 2.21 -7.45 1.17
N MET A 102 1.85 -6.16 1.09
CA MET A 102 2.74 -5.16 0.51
C MET A 102 3.97 -4.90 1.39
N LEU A 103 3.79 -4.82 2.71
CA LEU A 103 4.90 -4.66 3.67
C LEU A 103 5.83 -5.89 3.69
N SER A 104 5.29 -7.09 3.54
CA SER A 104 6.10 -8.32 3.47
C SER A 104 6.98 -8.39 2.22
N SER A 105 6.63 -7.63 1.16
CA SER A 105 7.47 -7.48 -0.03
C SER A 105 8.71 -6.61 0.20
N LEU A 106 8.71 -5.79 1.26
CA LEU A 106 9.65 -4.70 1.50
C LEU A 106 10.70 -5.04 2.58
N PRO A 107 11.92 -4.47 2.48
CA PRO A 107 12.88 -4.52 3.58
C PRO A 107 12.40 -3.67 4.78
N ASP A 108 13.11 -3.77 5.90
CA ASP A 108 12.78 -2.99 7.11
C ASP A 108 13.04 -1.50 6.97
N GLU A 109 13.95 -1.10 6.07
CA GLU A 109 14.30 0.31 5.81
C GLU A 109 14.21 0.66 4.32
N GLY A 110 13.84 1.91 4.06
CA GLY A 110 13.76 2.46 2.71
C GLY A 110 12.66 3.52 2.60
N VAL A 111 12.31 3.87 1.38
CA VAL A 111 11.24 4.79 1.03
C VAL A 111 10.27 4.09 0.09
N LEU A 112 9.01 3.94 0.48
CA LEU A 112 7.93 3.52 -0.40
C LEU A 112 7.10 4.73 -0.80
N ILE A 113 6.97 5.00 -2.10
CA ILE A 113 6.10 6.05 -2.61
C ILE A 113 4.77 5.42 -3.05
N THR A 114 3.70 5.66 -2.29
CA THR A 114 2.35 5.20 -2.62
C THR A 114 1.63 6.20 -3.52
N PHE A 115 0.79 5.70 -4.42
CA PHE A 115 0.06 6.55 -5.38
C PHE A 115 -1.41 6.65 -5.07
N GLU A 116 -1.93 5.75 -4.25
CA GLU A 116 -3.33 5.70 -3.89
C GLU A 116 -3.51 5.69 -2.37
N ARG A 117 -4.67 6.17 -1.93
CA ARG A 117 -4.98 6.29 -0.49
C ARG A 117 -5.35 4.96 0.16
N TYR A 118 -5.87 4.02 -0.64
CA TYR A 118 -6.08 2.65 -0.20
C TYR A 118 -4.76 1.87 -0.05
N GLU A 119 -3.64 2.38 -0.55
CA GLU A 119 -2.31 1.87 -0.23
C GLU A 119 -1.76 2.60 0.99
N THR A 120 -1.78 3.93 0.94
CA THR A 120 -1.13 4.78 1.94
C THR A 120 -1.63 4.51 3.36
N TYR A 121 -2.94 4.58 3.58
CA TYR A 121 -3.49 4.61 4.93
C TYR A 121 -3.47 3.24 5.64
N PRO A 122 -3.73 2.11 4.98
CA PRO A 122 -3.56 0.79 5.61
C PRO A 122 -2.11 0.56 6.05
N LEU A 123 -1.13 0.97 5.24
CA LEU A 123 0.27 0.82 5.63
C LEU A 123 0.65 1.71 6.82
N LEU A 124 0.21 2.97 6.84
CA LEU A 124 0.42 3.86 8.00
C LEU A 124 -0.26 3.31 9.26
N PHE A 125 -1.44 2.70 9.11
CA PHE A 125 -2.14 2.03 10.20
C PHE A 125 -1.34 0.85 10.76
N LEU A 126 -0.84 -0.03 9.88
CA LEU A 126 0.00 -1.18 10.26
C LEU A 126 1.28 -0.73 10.99
N GLN A 127 1.94 0.33 10.51
CA GLN A 127 3.09 0.91 11.21
C GLN A 127 2.72 1.46 12.60
N ALA A 128 1.56 2.12 12.73
CA ALA A 128 1.14 2.77 13.97
C ALA A 128 0.61 1.80 15.03
N VAL A 129 -0.14 0.77 14.60
CA VAL A 129 -0.91 -0.11 15.49
C VAL A 129 -0.25 -1.48 15.65
N GLU A 130 0.27 -2.05 14.56
CA GLU A 130 0.92 -3.37 14.59
C GLU A 130 2.43 -3.27 14.84
N GLY A 131 3.04 -2.12 14.57
CA GLY A 131 4.48 -1.91 14.72
C GLY A 131 5.28 -2.53 13.58
N GLU A 132 4.64 -2.81 12.45
CA GLU A 132 5.30 -3.40 11.29
C GLU A 132 6.17 -2.37 10.56
N LYS A 133 7.37 -2.77 10.13
CA LYS A 133 8.24 -2.00 9.23
C LYS A 133 8.36 -0.52 9.62
N CYS A 134 8.47 -0.19 10.91
CA CYS A 134 8.44 1.21 11.38
C CYS A 134 9.62 2.07 10.87
N ASN A 135 10.71 1.45 10.41
CA ASN A 135 11.86 2.16 9.83
C ASN A 135 11.71 2.42 8.32
N LEU A 136 10.69 1.84 7.68
CA LEU A 136 10.31 2.15 6.31
C LEU A 136 9.57 3.50 6.29
N THR A 137 9.97 4.41 5.41
CA THR A 137 9.27 5.67 5.22
C THR A 137 8.24 5.54 4.12
N ILE A 138 6.97 5.79 4.44
CA ILE A 138 5.86 5.75 3.49
C ILE A 138 5.52 7.18 3.09
N ILE A 139 5.68 7.48 1.80
CA ILE A 139 5.42 8.79 1.22
C ILE A 139 4.21 8.70 0.29
N SER A 140 3.17 9.49 0.54
CA SER A 140 2.03 9.54 -0.37
C SER A 140 2.25 10.58 -1.46
N LYS A 141 2.11 10.17 -2.71
CA LYS A 141 2.17 11.06 -3.87
C LYS A 141 1.18 12.21 -3.79
N HIS A 142 -0.02 12.00 -3.22
CA HIS A 142 -1.07 13.03 -3.11
C HIS A 142 -0.70 14.22 -2.23
N LEU A 143 0.34 14.07 -1.42
CA LEU A 143 0.74 15.04 -0.41
C LEU A 143 2.04 15.75 -0.77
N LEU A 144 2.73 15.27 -1.82
CA LEU A 144 3.96 15.87 -2.32
C LEU A 144 3.73 17.25 -2.96
N ASN A 145 2.50 17.74 -2.98
CA ASN A 145 2.15 19.13 -3.31
C ASN A 145 2.07 20.05 -2.09
N GLN A 146 2.26 19.55 -0.86
CA GLN A 146 2.21 20.32 0.38
C GLN A 146 3.63 20.62 0.88
N PRO A 147 4.08 21.89 0.93
CA PRO A 147 5.46 22.23 1.30
C PRO A 147 5.87 21.67 2.67
N THR A 148 5.01 21.79 3.67
CA THR A 148 5.25 21.27 5.02
C THR A 148 5.45 19.75 5.05
N TYR A 149 4.75 19.00 4.20
CA TYR A 149 4.95 17.56 4.08
C TYR A 149 6.27 17.21 3.42
N VAL A 150 6.65 17.95 2.37
CA VAL A 150 7.93 17.77 1.67
C VAL A 150 9.09 18.10 2.61
N GLU A 151 9.01 19.20 3.37
CA GLU A 151 9.99 19.58 4.39
C GLU A 151 10.15 18.50 5.48
N ALA A 152 9.04 18.03 6.05
CA ALA A 152 9.09 16.99 7.08
C ALA A 152 9.75 15.68 6.58
N ASN A 153 9.52 15.30 5.31
CA ASN A 153 10.18 14.13 4.72
C ASN A 153 11.64 14.41 4.34
N SER A 154 11.96 15.64 3.92
CA SER A 154 13.34 16.08 3.67
C SER A 154 14.20 15.90 4.92
N ASP A 155 13.70 16.41 6.06
CA ASP A 155 14.38 16.30 7.36
C ASP A 155 14.49 14.85 7.83
N LYS A 156 13.39 14.09 7.73
CA LYS A 156 13.36 12.67 8.14
C LYS A 156 14.35 11.82 7.35
N LEU A 157 14.51 12.09 6.05
CA LEU A 157 15.37 11.31 5.16
C LEU A 157 16.82 11.83 5.11
N GLY A 158 17.07 13.06 5.56
CA GLY A 158 18.35 13.72 5.37
C GLY A 158 18.65 14.00 3.89
N ILE A 159 17.61 14.16 3.06
CA ILE A 159 17.71 14.43 1.61
C ILE A 159 17.03 15.76 1.35
N LYS A 160 17.73 16.74 0.78
CA LYS A 160 17.14 18.03 0.43
C LYS A 160 16.09 17.86 -0.68
N LEU A 161 14.82 17.96 -0.32
CA LEU A 161 13.70 17.98 -1.25
C LEU A 161 13.29 19.43 -1.55
N ASP A 162 12.95 19.74 -2.81
CA ASP A 162 12.70 21.11 -3.25
C ASP A 162 11.27 21.60 -2.90
N ALA A 163 11.05 21.87 -1.60
CA ALA A 163 9.78 22.41 -1.11
C ALA A 163 9.57 23.89 -1.52
N GLU A 164 10.64 24.68 -1.58
CA GLU A 164 10.60 26.13 -1.80
C GLU A 164 10.15 26.51 -3.22
N ASN A 165 10.49 25.71 -4.23
CA ASN A 165 10.12 26.01 -5.61
C ASN A 165 8.75 25.47 -6.04
N MET A 166 7.96 24.87 -5.14
CA MET A 166 6.71 24.22 -5.53
C MET A 166 5.71 25.17 -6.20
N GLU A 167 5.55 26.40 -5.72
CA GLU A 167 4.69 27.40 -6.37
C GLU A 167 5.17 27.76 -7.78
N LYS A 168 6.50 27.81 -7.98
CA LYS A 168 7.11 28.08 -9.29
C LYS A 168 6.88 26.91 -10.25
N LEU A 169 7.00 25.68 -9.77
CA LEU A 169 6.70 24.46 -10.55
C LEU A 169 5.24 24.44 -11.00
N ILE A 170 4.30 24.72 -10.07
CA ILE A 170 2.87 24.79 -10.38
C ILE A 170 2.59 25.86 -11.44
N ARG A 171 3.16 27.07 -11.29
CA ARG A 171 3.02 28.15 -12.30
C ARG A 171 3.60 27.77 -13.67
N ALA A 172 4.64 26.95 -13.69
CA ALA A 172 5.26 26.43 -14.91
C ALA A 172 4.55 25.18 -15.49
N ASN A 173 3.42 24.77 -14.92
CA ASN A 173 2.70 23.55 -15.27
C ASN A 173 3.55 22.28 -15.15
N ILE A 174 4.47 22.25 -14.18
CA ILE A 174 5.29 21.10 -13.82
C ILE A 174 4.69 20.47 -12.57
N GLU A 175 4.40 19.17 -12.60
CA GLU A 175 3.86 18.44 -11.45
C GLU A 175 4.91 18.35 -10.33
N PRO A 176 4.73 19.02 -9.17
CA PRO A 176 5.76 19.05 -8.12
C PRO A 176 6.10 17.66 -7.59
N ALA A 177 5.08 16.79 -7.46
CA ALA A 177 5.26 15.42 -7.03
C ALA A 177 6.28 14.66 -7.90
N GLN A 178 6.27 14.90 -9.22
CA GLN A 178 7.24 14.28 -10.12
C GLN A 178 8.67 14.74 -9.82
N VAL A 179 8.89 16.04 -9.59
CA VAL A 179 10.22 16.59 -9.26
C VAL A 179 10.76 16.02 -7.93
N ILE A 180 9.88 15.84 -6.94
CA ILE A 180 10.27 15.23 -5.66
C ILE A 180 10.60 13.75 -5.85
N ILE A 181 9.80 13.00 -6.60
CA ILE A 181 10.08 11.58 -6.91
C ILE A 181 11.40 11.45 -7.66
N ASP A 182 11.71 12.35 -8.61
CA ASP A 182 12.99 12.36 -9.32
C ASP A 182 14.17 12.58 -8.39
N SER A 183 14.01 13.49 -7.42
CA SER A 183 15.03 13.78 -6.41
C SER A 183 15.30 12.56 -5.53
N LEU A 184 14.24 11.86 -5.12
CA LEU A 184 14.35 10.60 -4.38
C LEU A 184 15.02 9.49 -5.20
N ALA A 185 14.68 9.37 -6.49
CA ALA A 185 15.31 8.41 -7.40
C ALA A 185 16.80 8.73 -7.62
N SER A 186 17.16 10.00 -7.78
CA SER A 186 18.55 10.46 -7.89
C SER A 186 19.34 10.14 -6.61
N ALA A 187 18.76 10.42 -5.44
CA ALA A 187 19.37 10.08 -4.16
C ALA A 187 19.58 8.56 -4.00
N ALA A 188 18.57 7.74 -4.34
CA ALA A 188 18.68 6.28 -4.32
C ALA A 188 19.78 5.76 -5.25
N SER A 189 19.94 6.37 -6.43
CA SER A 189 21.03 6.03 -7.39
C SER A 189 22.42 6.33 -6.84
N SER A 190 22.53 7.32 -5.96
CA SER A 190 23.80 7.81 -5.41
C SER A 190 24.19 7.12 -4.09
N GLY A 191 23.58 5.96 -3.78
CA GLY A 191 23.80 5.24 -2.53
C GLY A 191 22.98 5.73 -1.34
N GLY A 192 21.96 6.57 -1.57
CA GLY A 192 20.99 6.97 -0.57
C GLY A 192 20.05 5.84 -0.13
N LYS A 193 18.94 6.20 0.53
CA LYS A 193 17.93 5.23 0.96
C LYS A 193 17.30 4.52 -0.25
N ARG A 194 17.07 3.21 -0.12
CA ARG A 194 16.41 2.39 -1.15
C ARG A 194 15.02 2.92 -1.45
N LEU A 195 14.65 2.96 -2.72
CA LEU A 195 13.39 3.52 -3.19
C LEU A 195 12.50 2.43 -3.78
N PHE A 196 11.23 2.43 -3.39
CA PHE A 196 10.23 1.47 -3.80
C PHE A 196 8.97 2.18 -4.31
N PHE A 197 8.29 1.50 -5.23
CA PHE A 197 6.99 1.90 -5.76
C PHE A 197 6.01 0.72 -5.64
N PRO A 198 4.71 0.94 -5.37
CA PRO A 198 3.74 -0.13 -5.40
C PRO A 198 3.55 -0.64 -6.83
N ILE A 199 3.03 -1.85 -6.98
CA ILE A 199 2.73 -2.46 -8.29
C ILE A 199 1.78 -1.60 -9.14
N SER A 200 0.92 -0.83 -8.48
CA SER A 200 -0.07 0.11 -9.01
C SER A 200 0.51 1.42 -9.53
N ILE A 201 1.84 1.59 -9.53
CA ILE A 201 2.51 2.80 -10.04
C ILE A 201 1.89 3.25 -11.39
N PRO A 202 1.41 4.51 -11.50
CA PRO A 202 0.71 4.94 -12.70
C PRO A 202 1.62 4.91 -13.95
N PRO A 203 1.07 4.65 -15.15
CA PRO A 203 1.87 4.40 -16.35
C PRO A 203 2.86 5.50 -16.72
N ASN A 204 2.53 6.77 -16.46
CA ASN A 204 3.42 7.90 -16.72
C ASN A 204 4.68 7.85 -15.83
N TYR A 205 4.53 7.49 -14.56
CA TYR A 205 5.65 7.29 -13.63
C TYR A 205 6.40 6.00 -13.96
N PHE A 206 5.69 4.91 -14.21
CA PHE A 206 6.29 3.62 -14.53
C PHE A 206 7.22 3.71 -15.75
N LYS A 207 6.74 4.29 -16.86
CA LYS A 207 7.53 4.44 -18.10
C LYS A 207 8.86 5.16 -17.88
N ARG A 208 8.91 6.09 -16.93
CA ARG A 208 10.13 6.85 -16.63
C ARG A 208 11.20 6.00 -15.94
N TYR A 209 10.79 5.06 -15.10
CA TYR A 209 11.71 4.29 -14.26
C TYR A 209 11.88 2.85 -14.72
N MET A 210 11.03 2.34 -15.62
CA MET A 210 10.90 0.91 -15.94
C MET A 210 12.21 0.16 -16.19
N ASN A 211 13.22 0.80 -16.80
CA ASN A 211 14.51 0.17 -17.09
C ASN A 211 15.36 -0.10 -15.83
N ASN A 212 14.98 0.50 -14.71
CA ASN A 212 15.65 0.42 -13.42
C ASN A 212 14.76 -0.20 -12.33
N LEU A 213 13.62 -0.80 -12.70
CA LEU A 213 12.71 -1.40 -11.73
C LEU A 213 12.94 -2.92 -11.63
N THR A 214 13.13 -3.40 -10.40
CA THR A 214 13.11 -4.82 -10.07
C THR A 214 11.80 -5.14 -9.34
N PHE A 215 11.03 -6.07 -9.89
CA PHE A 215 9.75 -6.51 -9.34
C PHE A 215 9.92 -7.36 -8.07
N LEU A 216 9.20 -7.07 -7.00
CA LEU A 216 9.32 -7.80 -5.73
C LEU A 216 7.98 -8.37 -5.26
N GLY A 217 7.00 -8.53 -6.16
CA GLY A 217 5.67 -9.06 -5.83
C GLY A 217 4.59 -7.97 -5.85
N LEU A 218 4.36 -7.29 -4.72
CA LEU A 218 3.41 -6.15 -4.70
C LEU A 218 4.06 -4.78 -4.84
N VAL A 219 5.39 -4.76 -5.00
CA VAL A 219 6.19 -3.55 -5.13
C VAL A 219 7.27 -3.71 -6.19
N TRP A 220 7.81 -2.60 -6.63
CA TRP A 220 9.00 -2.45 -7.46
C TRP A 220 10.09 -1.79 -6.63
N GLU A 221 11.32 -2.26 -6.75
CA GLU A 221 12.50 -1.59 -6.23
C GLU A 221 13.20 -0.83 -7.37
N TYR A 222 13.48 0.44 -7.14
CA TYR A 222 14.26 1.27 -8.05
C TYR A 222 15.77 1.06 -7.87
N ASN A 223 16.47 0.82 -8.98
CA ASN A 223 17.87 0.38 -9.04
C ASN A 223 18.16 -0.89 -8.22
N GLY A 224 17.13 -1.69 -7.91
CA GLY A 224 17.28 -2.97 -7.26
C GLY A 224 17.94 -3.98 -8.19
N LYS A 225 18.78 -4.86 -7.63
CA LYS A 225 19.28 -6.03 -8.37
C LYS A 225 18.37 -7.23 -8.11
N PRO A 226 17.94 -7.97 -9.15
CA PRO A 226 17.23 -9.22 -8.93
C PRO A 226 18.07 -10.19 -8.06
N PRO A 227 17.49 -10.82 -7.03
CA PRO A 227 18.20 -11.79 -6.21
C PRO A 227 18.53 -13.09 -6.96
N GLU A 228 19.50 -13.86 -6.45
CA GLU A 228 20.05 -15.06 -7.13
C GLU A 228 19.05 -16.20 -7.34
N LYS A 229 17.88 -16.19 -6.68
CA LYS A 229 16.77 -17.14 -6.88
C LYS A 229 15.46 -16.41 -7.16
N TYR A 230 15.54 -15.40 -8.02
CA TYR A 230 14.48 -14.42 -8.21
C TYR A 230 13.10 -15.02 -8.47
N ILE A 231 12.98 -15.94 -9.44
CA ILE A 231 11.70 -16.56 -9.79
C ILE A 231 11.13 -17.36 -8.63
N SER A 232 11.95 -18.16 -7.95
CA SER A 232 11.51 -18.96 -6.81
C SER A 232 11.04 -18.09 -5.64
N ILE A 233 11.73 -16.97 -5.38
CA ILE A 233 11.34 -16.01 -4.34
C ILE A 233 9.99 -15.37 -4.69
N ILE A 234 9.81 -14.95 -5.94
CA ILE A 234 8.54 -14.38 -6.39
C ILE A 234 7.43 -15.42 -6.29
N LYS A 235 7.61 -16.64 -6.80
CA LYS A 235 6.63 -17.72 -6.68
C LYS A 235 6.24 -17.95 -5.22
N LYS A 236 7.23 -18.09 -4.33
CA LYS A 236 6.99 -18.32 -2.90
C LYS A 236 6.14 -17.20 -2.29
N ARG A 237 6.48 -15.94 -2.56
CA ARG A 237 5.69 -14.81 -2.05
C ARG A 237 4.23 -14.88 -2.49
N VAL A 238 4.03 -15.08 -3.79
CA VAL A 238 2.72 -15.07 -4.43
C VAL A 238 1.84 -16.23 -3.98
N VAL A 239 2.41 -17.42 -3.88
CA VAL A 239 1.66 -18.67 -3.69
C VAL A 239 1.59 -19.09 -2.22
N GLU A 240 2.59 -18.73 -1.42
CA GLU A 240 2.77 -19.24 -0.06
C GLU A 240 2.82 -18.15 1.01
N ASP A 241 3.60 -17.07 0.83
CA ASP A 241 3.82 -16.10 1.92
C ASP A 241 2.69 -15.09 2.07
N TYR A 242 1.96 -14.76 1.00
CA TYR A 242 0.85 -13.81 1.07
C TYR A 242 -0.42 -14.43 1.62
N SER A 243 -1.15 -13.69 2.46
CA SER A 243 -2.47 -14.07 2.95
C SER A 243 -3.57 -13.63 1.99
N TYR A 244 -4.61 -14.46 1.86
CA TYR A 244 -5.78 -14.20 1.02
C TYR A 244 -7.11 -14.45 1.77
N ASP A 245 -7.06 -14.77 3.06
CA ASP A 245 -8.21 -15.17 3.85
C ASP A 245 -9.27 -14.07 3.96
N ALA A 246 -8.82 -12.84 4.21
CA ALA A 246 -9.72 -11.70 4.27
C ALA A 246 -10.22 -11.32 2.88
N PHE A 247 -9.35 -11.42 1.87
CA PHE A 247 -9.73 -11.20 0.48
C PHE A 247 -10.83 -12.15 0.00
N GLU A 248 -10.70 -13.46 0.26
CA GLU A 248 -11.69 -14.47 -0.12
C GLU A 248 -13.07 -14.20 0.51
N LYS A 249 -13.12 -13.66 1.74
CA LYS A 249 -14.37 -13.31 2.42
C LYS A 249 -15.05 -12.05 1.85
N ALA A 250 -14.29 -11.14 1.24
CA ALA A 250 -14.83 -9.93 0.62
C ALA A 250 -15.04 -10.07 -0.90
N LYS A 251 -14.82 -11.26 -1.45
CA LYS A 251 -15.02 -11.62 -2.85
C LYS A 251 -16.41 -11.20 -3.34
N GLY A 252 -16.48 -10.60 -4.53
CA GLY A 252 -17.72 -10.03 -5.08
C GLY A 252 -18.11 -8.65 -4.55
N SER A 253 -17.31 -8.01 -3.69
CA SER A 253 -17.54 -6.61 -3.33
C SER A 253 -17.29 -5.69 -4.54
N GLU A 254 -18.28 -4.86 -4.86
CA GLU A 254 -18.18 -3.86 -5.93
C GLU A 254 -17.49 -2.55 -5.48
N ARG A 255 -16.96 -2.51 -4.25
CA ARG A 255 -16.28 -1.32 -3.73
C ARG A 255 -14.99 -1.06 -4.51
N MET A 256 -14.84 0.17 -5.00
CA MET A 256 -13.74 0.56 -5.88
C MET A 256 -12.35 0.28 -5.28
N LEU A 257 -12.17 0.50 -3.97
CA LEU A 257 -10.90 0.22 -3.30
C LEU A 257 -10.52 -1.26 -3.35
N LEU A 258 -11.50 -2.14 -3.11
CA LEU A 258 -11.27 -3.58 -3.16
C LEU A 258 -11.05 -4.07 -4.58
N ARG A 259 -11.80 -3.55 -5.54
CA ARG A 259 -11.55 -3.82 -6.96
C ARG A 259 -10.13 -3.39 -7.37
N SER A 260 -9.63 -2.28 -6.83
CA SER A 260 -8.26 -1.81 -7.10
C SER A 260 -7.20 -2.72 -6.46
N ALA A 261 -7.36 -3.09 -5.19
CA ALA A 261 -6.47 -4.05 -4.52
C ALA A 261 -6.48 -5.43 -5.22
N TYR A 262 -7.66 -5.89 -5.63
CA TYR A 262 -7.82 -7.11 -6.42
C TYR A 262 -7.09 -7.05 -7.76
N ASN A 263 -7.29 -5.98 -8.51
CA ASN A 263 -6.61 -5.79 -9.80
C ASN A 263 -5.08 -5.76 -9.63
N ASN A 264 -4.57 -5.28 -8.49
CA ASN A 264 -3.14 -5.33 -8.17
C ASN A 264 -2.65 -6.77 -7.92
N TYR A 265 -3.43 -7.62 -7.25
CA TYR A 265 -3.09 -9.05 -7.14
C TYR A 265 -3.10 -9.74 -8.50
N VAL A 266 -4.09 -9.44 -9.35
CA VAL A 266 -4.14 -10.00 -10.70
C VAL A 266 -2.93 -9.53 -11.53
N LEU A 267 -2.57 -8.25 -11.44
CA LEU A 267 -1.38 -7.70 -12.10
C LEU A 267 -0.11 -8.39 -11.60
N MET A 268 0.00 -8.62 -10.28
CA MET A 268 1.10 -9.33 -9.65
C MET A 268 1.25 -10.75 -10.24
N VAL A 269 0.16 -11.51 -10.37
CA VAL A 269 0.17 -12.86 -10.97
C VAL A 269 0.65 -12.82 -12.43
N ASN A 270 0.17 -11.84 -13.20
CA ASN A 270 0.53 -11.68 -14.60
C ASN A 270 2.01 -11.33 -14.79
N ILE A 271 2.53 -10.42 -13.97
CA ILE A 271 3.94 -10.02 -14.02
C ILE A 271 4.83 -11.19 -13.56
N SER A 272 4.47 -11.86 -12.47
CA SER A 272 5.22 -12.99 -11.92
C SER A 272 5.33 -14.14 -12.91
N SER A 273 4.23 -14.52 -13.55
CA SER A 273 4.22 -15.57 -14.57
C SER A 273 4.97 -15.16 -15.83
N THR A 274 4.84 -13.90 -16.26
CA THR A 274 5.61 -13.37 -17.40
C THR A 274 7.12 -13.39 -17.11
N LEU A 275 7.52 -13.01 -15.89
CA LEU A 275 8.91 -13.06 -15.46
C LEU A 275 9.47 -14.48 -15.52
N ALA A 276 8.76 -15.46 -14.96
CA ALA A 276 9.16 -16.87 -15.03
C ALA A 276 9.29 -17.36 -16.47
N ARG A 277 8.26 -17.09 -17.29
CA ARG A 277 8.19 -17.48 -18.71
C ARG A 277 9.33 -16.88 -19.55
N THR A 278 9.67 -15.60 -19.35
CA THR A 278 10.76 -14.94 -20.10
C THR A 278 12.15 -15.46 -19.73
N LYS A 279 12.29 -16.20 -18.63
CA LYS A 279 13.51 -16.94 -18.27
C LYS A 279 13.48 -18.41 -18.70
N GLY A 280 12.44 -18.84 -19.41
CA GLY A 280 12.27 -20.23 -19.85
C GLY A 280 11.66 -21.16 -18.80
N ASP A 281 11.27 -20.65 -17.63
CA ASP A 281 10.64 -21.44 -16.56
C ASP A 281 9.11 -21.45 -16.76
N THR A 282 8.67 -22.26 -17.73
CA THR A 282 7.25 -22.41 -18.09
C THR A 282 6.45 -23.14 -17.00
N GLU A 283 7.08 -24.04 -16.24
CA GLU A 283 6.45 -24.76 -15.14
C GLU A 283 6.08 -23.81 -13.99
N THR A 284 7.01 -22.95 -13.56
CA THR A 284 6.70 -21.94 -12.54
C THR A 284 5.68 -20.94 -13.07
N ALA A 285 5.78 -20.51 -14.33
CA ALA A 285 4.79 -19.62 -14.92
C ALA A 285 3.38 -20.23 -14.88
N LEU A 286 3.24 -21.49 -15.27
CA LEU A 286 1.97 -22.22 -15.22
C LEU A 286 1.46 -22.36 -13.80
N SER A 287 2.32 -22.74 -12.85
CA SER A 287 1.97 -22.90 -11.44
C SER A 287 1.41 -21.60 -10.84
N ILE A 288 2.05 -20.46 -11.12
CA ILE A 288 1.58 -19.14 -10.67
C ILE A 288 0.22 -18.78 -11.29
N LEU A 289 0.04 -19.06 -12.59
CA LEU A 289 -1.21 -18.75 -13.30
C LEU A 289 -2.39 -19.63 -12.84
N LEU A 290 -2.15 -20.93 -12.61
CA LEU A 290 -3.16 -21.84 -12.09
C LEU A 290 -3.57 -21.46 -10.67
N TRP A 291 -2.60 -21.13 -9.82
CA TRP A 291 -2.87 -20.58 -8.49
C TRP A 291 -3.71 -19.29 -8.58
N GLY A 292 -3.33 -18.37 -9.48
CA GLY A 292 -4.07 -17.13 -9.69
C GLY A 292 -5.50 -17.37 -10.17
N LYS A 293 -5.71 -18.33 -11.07
CA LYS A 293 -7.05 -18.72 -11.57
C LYS A 293 -7.92 -19.27 -10.44
N GLU A 294 -7.34 -20.02 -9.50
CA GLU A 294 -8.05 -20.56 -8.33
C GLU A 294 -8.43 -19.45 -7.34
N LYS A 295 -7.47 -18.59 -6.98
CA LYS A 295 -7.63 -17.61 -5.90
C LYS A 295 -8.31 -16.31 -6.34
N LEU A 296 -8.01 -15.83 -7.54
CA LEU A 296 -8.41 -14.53 -8.05
C LEU A 296 -9.47 -14.63 -9.16
N GLU A 297 -10.37 -15.63 -9.04
CA GLU A 297 -11.46 -15.90 -9.99
C GLU A 297 -10.98 -16.11 -11.44
N ASN A 298 -11.92 -16.42 -12.35
CA ASN A 298 -11.64 -16.56 -13.77
C ASN A 298 -11.38 -15.20 -14.44
N HIS A 299 -10.52 -14.37 -13.85
CA HIS A 299 -10.19 -13.05 -14.37
C HIS A 299 -9.58 -13.14 -15.77
N TRP A 300 -10.01 -12.25 -16.67
CA TRP A 300 -9.63 -12.28 -18.09
C TRP A 300 -8.12 -12.15 -18.32
N MET A 301 -7.41 -11.32 -17.53
CA MET A 301 -5.94 -11.18 -17.64
C MET A 301 -5.21 -12.50 -17.37
N ILE A 302 -5.62 -13.25 -16.33
CA ILE A 302 -5.00 -14.54 -15.97
C ILE A 302 -5.26 -15.57 -17.07
N ASN A 303 -6.51 -15.65 -17.55
CA ASN A 303 -6.83 -16.52 -18.68
C ASN A 303 -6.13 -16.10 -19.98
N GLY A 304 -5.88 -14.81 -20.19
CA GLY A 304 -5.09 -14.32 -21.32
C GLY A 304 -3.63 -14.76 -21.26
N ALA A 305 -3.02 -14.73 -20.08
CA ALA A 305 -1.67 -15.26 -19.87
C ALA A 305 -1.62 -16.79 -20.01
N LEU A 306 -2.63 -17.52 -19.50
CA LEU A 306 -2.77 -18.97 -19.70
C LEU A 306 -2.93 -19.32 -21.19
N TYR A 307 -3.80 -18.61 -21.91
CA TYR A 307 -3.98 -18.78 -23.36
C TYR A 307 -2.64 -18.69 -24.08
N LYS A 308 -1.87 -17.64 -23.80
CA LYS A 308 -0.57 -17.42 -24.43
C LYS A 308 0.42 -18.53 -24.09
N LEU A 309 0.51 -18.92 -22.82
CA LEU A 309 1.41 -19.99 -22.38
C LEU A 309 1.07 -21.32 -23.05
N TYR A 310 -0.21 -21.71 -23.07
CA TYR A 310 -0.65 -22.95 -23.70
C TYR A 310 -0.44 -22.96 -25.20
N LYS A 311 -0.59 -21.82 -25.89
CA LYS A 311 -0.22 -21.71 -27.31
C LYS A 311 1.28 -21.93 -27.54
N GLU A 312 2.12 -21.40 -26.65
CA GLU A 312 3.58 -21.55 -26.71
C GLU A 312 4.02 -22.99 -26.38
N THR A 313 3.31 -23.70 -25.52
CA THR A 313 3.62 -25.11 -25.16
C THR A 313 2.93 -26.15 -26.05
N GLY A 314 2.09 -25.73 -27.01
CA GLY A 314 1.36 -26.63 -27.93
C GLY A 314 0.07 -27.23 -27.36
N GLU A 315 -0.36 -26.81 -26.17
CA GLU A 315 -1.55 -27.29 -25.46
C GLU A 315 -2.84 -26.64 -26.00
N THR A 316 -3.17 -26.93 -27.27
CA THR A 316 -4.21 -26.24 -28.04
C THR A 316 -5.60 -26.29 -27.38
N GLU A 317 -6.00 -27.44 -26.83
CA GLU A 317 -7.30 -27.59 -26.16
C GLU A 317 -7.42 -26.68 -24.92
N LYS A 318 -6.36 -26.62 -24.11
CA LYS A 318 -6.32 -25.76 -22.92
C LYS A 318 -6.25 -24.27 -23.28
N ALA A 319 -5.58 -23.94 -24.38
CA ALA A 319 -5.63 -22.58 -24.91
C ALA A 319 -7.07 -22.18 -25.26
N GLU A 320 -7.80 -22.99 -26.02
CA GLU A 320 -9.19 -22.67 -26.37
C GLU A 320 -10.12 -22.63 -25.14
N GLU A 321 -9.89 -23.48 -24.12
CA GLU A 321 -10.59 -23.37 -22.84
C GLU A 321 -10.33 -22.02 -22.15
N ALA A 322 -9.07 -21.57 -22.10
CA ALA A 322 -8.72 -20.27 -21.53
C ALA A 322 -9.38 -19.12 -22.30
N LYS A 323 -9.43 -19.18 -23.64
CA LYS A 323 -10.15 -18.21 -24.49
C LYS A 323 -11.65 -18.19 -24.20
N LYS A 324 -12.28 -19.35 -24.02
CA LYS A 324 -13.70 -19.47 -23.63
C LYS A 324 -13.96 -18.84 -22.26
N ASN A 325 -13.06 -19.00 -21.30
CA ASN A 325 -13.19 -18.36 -19.99
C ASN A 325 -13.11 -16.83 -20.07
N ILE A 326 -12.28 -16.26 -20.97
CA ILE A 326 -12.26 -14.81 -21.23
C ILE A 326 -13.60 -14.34 -21.81
N GLN A 327 -14.17 -15.11 -22.75
CA GLN A 327 -15.48 -14.78 -23.31
C GLN A 327 -16.57 -14.77 -22.22
N LYS A 328 -16.60 -15.80 -21.37
CA LYS A 328 -17.53 -15.87 -20.23
C LYS A 328 -17.35 -14.66 -19.29
N PHE A 329 -16.11 -14.30 -18.96
CA PHE A 329 -15.84 -13.11 -18.14
C PHE A 329 -16.43 -11.83 -18.78
N VAL A 330 -16.26 -11.64 -20.09
CA VAL A 330 -16.81 -10.48 -20.81
C VAL A 330 -18.35 -10.44 -20.80
N GLU A 331 -18.99 -11.61 -20.84
CA GLU A 331 -20.45 -11.76 -20.74
C GLU A 331 -20.96 -11.43 -19.33
N GLU A 332 -20.23 -11.84 -18.29
CA GLU A 332 -20.54 -11.58 -16.87
C GLU A 332 -20.22 -10.13 -16.45
N HIS A 333 -19.22 -9.50 -17.08
CA HIS A 333 -18.73 -8.15 -16.76
C HIS A 333 -18.74 -7.21 -17.98
N PRO A 334 -19.93 -6.87 -18.52
CA PRO A 334 -20.04 -6.02 -19.70
C PRO A 334 -19.49 -4.59 -19.49
N GLU A 335 -19.30 -4.16 -18.26
CA GLU A 335 -18.70 -2.88 -17.88
C GLU A 335 -17.17 -2.84 -18.00
N GLU A 336 -16.50 -3.94 -18.35
CA GLU A 336 -15.04 -4.03 -18.49
C GLU A 336 -14.58 -3.84 -19.96
N PRO A 337 -14.33 -2.59 -20.42
CA PRO A 337 -13.98 -2.33 -21.82
C PRO A 337 -12.65 -2.98 -22.23
N ARG A 338 -11.71 -3.10 -21.30
CA ARG A 338 -10.39 -3.70 -21.57
C ARG A 338 -10.49 -5.20 -21.86
N ALA A 339 -11.36 -5.92 -21.14
CA ALA A 339 -11.60 -7.33 -21.39
C ALA A 339 -12.21 -7.56 -22.78
N LYS A 340 -13.16 -6.70 -23.18
CA LYS A 340 -13.76 -6.71 -24.52
C LYS A 340 -12.75 -6.45 -25.62
N GLU A 341 -11.88 -5.45 -25.44
CA GLU A 341 -10.81 -5.13 -26.38
C GLU A 341 -9.81 -6.29 -26.50
N PHE A 342 -9.38 -6.86 -25.38
CA PHE A 342 -8.48 -8.01 -25.36
C PHE A 342 -9.07 -9.22 -26.09
N LEU A 343 -10.34 -9.54 -25.86
CA LEU A 343 -11.01 -10.64 -26.56
C LEU A 343 -11.07 -10.44 -28.08
N LYS A 344 -11.15 -9.20 -28.58
CA LYS A 344 -11.08 -8.90 -30.02
C LYS A 344 -9.70 -9.20 -30.61
N ILE A 345 -8.63 -9.01 -29.83
CA ILE A 345 -7.25 -9.29 -30.26
C ILE A 345 -6.98 -10.80 -30.34
N LEU A 346 -7.71 -11.61 -29.57
CA LEU A 346 -7.60 -13.08 -29.58
C LEU A 346 -8.41 -13.77 -30.69
N LYS A 347 -9.25 -13.03 -31.42
CA LYS A 347 -10.00 -13.51 -32.58
C LYS A 347 -9.17 -13.32 -33.83
#